data_AF-A0A3E5B3H2-F1
#
_entry.id   AF-A0A3E5B3H2-F1
#
_cell.length_a   1.000
_cell.length_b   1.000
_cell.length_c   1.000
_cell.angle_alpha   90.00
_cell.angle_beta   90.00
_cell.angle_gamma   90.00
#
_symmetry.space_group_name_H-M   'P 1'
#
loop_
_entity.id
_entity.type
_entity.pdbx_description
1 polymer ?
#
loop_
_entity_poly.entity_id
_entity_poly.type
_entity_poly.pdbx_seq_one_letter_code
_entity_poly.pdbx_strand_id
1 'polypeptide(L)'
;MGVYAQYHSIDECPNHGITYDEIAEAAFIKGAEWQAKQSPWISVKEQLPEENENIIIMCKHGAIFNGTYCNGVWFCMDGYINDVYKDSPIYSSMSSIPPLWEPVAWMPIPSFDEILEANKDVLKRIN
;
A
#
# COMPACT_ATOMS: atom_id res chain seq x y z
N MET A 1 -4.12 -3.31 -27.25
CA MET A 1 -3.89 -1.85 -27.19
C MET A 1 -5.24 -1.18 -27.32
N GLY A 2 -5.71 -0.53 -26.26
CA GLY A 2 -7.09 -0.01 -26.19
C GLY A 2 -7.30 1.21 -27.09
N VAL A 3 -8.47 1.29 -27.70
CA VAL A 3 -8.91 2.29 -28.70
C VAL A 3 -8.88 3.74 -28.17
N TYR A 4 -8.72 3.92 -26.87
CA TYR A 4 -8.73 5.21 -26.18
C TYR A 4 -7.50 6.10 -26.45
N ALA A 5 -6.43 5.58 -27.04
CA ALA A 5 -5.19 6.34 -27.28
C ALA A 5 -5.27 7.35 -28.45
N GLN A 6 -6.41 7.44 -29.16
CA GLN A 6 -6.59 8.30 -30.34
C GLN A 6 -7.46 9.54 -30.13
N TYR A 7 -8.04 9.76 -28.94
CA TYR A 7 -8.98 10.87 -28.72
C TYR A 7 -8.35 11.99 -27.89
N HIS A 8 -8.53 13.23 -28.34
CA HIS A 8 -7.93 14.42 -27.71
C HIS A 8 -8.90 15.14 -26.76
N SER A 9 -10.21 14.87 -26.86
CA SER A 9 -11.24 15.35 -25.94
C SER A 9 -12.38 14.33 -25.75
N ILE A 10 -13.01 14.34 -24.57
CA ILE A 10 -14.18 13.52 -24.26
C ILE A 10 -15.40 13.88 -25.13
N ASP A 11 -15.43 15.11 -25.64
CA ASP A 11 -16.49 15.63 -26.49
C ASP A 11 -16.46 15.05 -27.92
N GLU A 12 -15.34 14.44 -28.33
CA GLU A 12 -15.17 13.84 -29.66
C GLU A 12 -15.77 12.43 -29.76
N CYS A 13 -16.07 11.79 -28.62
CA CYS A 13 -16.43 10.38 -28.54
C CYS A 13 -17.85 10.02 -29.07
N PRO A 14 -18.91 10.84 -28.90
CA PRO A 14 -20.24 10.52 -29.44
C PRO A 14 -20.25 10.40 -30.97
N ASN A 15 -19.36 11.13 -31.65
CA ASN A 15 -19.22 11.10 -33.11
C ASN A 15 -18.54 9.83 -33.63
N HIS A 16 -18.01 8.99 -32.75
CA HIS A 16 -17.25 7.79 -33.09
C HIS A 16 -17.89 6.49 -32.57
N GLY A 17 -19.16 6.55 -32.13
CA GLY A 17 -19.93 5.37 -31.75
C GLY A 17 -19.68 4.86 -30.33
N ILE A 18 -19.00 5.64 -29.48
CA ILE A 18 -18.83 5.36 -28.05
C ILE A 18 -19.78 6.27 -27.27
N THR A 19 -20.58 5.68 -26.38
CA THR A 19 -21.53 6.42 -25.55
C THR A 19 -20.83 7.13 -24.39
N TYR A 20 -21.44 8.20 -23.87
CA TYR A 20 -20.91 8.90 -22.69
C TYR A 20 -20.80 7.98 -21.47
N ASP A 21 -21.70 7.01 -21.33
CA ASP A 21 -21.71 6.06 -20.22
C ASP A 21 -20.50 5.12 -20.27
N GLU A 22 -20.16 4.59 -21.45
CA GLU A 22 -18.98 3.75 -21.66
C GLU A 22 -17.67 4.48 -21.30
N ILE A 23 -17.59 5.78 -21.61
CA ILE A 23 -16.42 6.59 -21.27
C ILE A 23 -16.36 6.85 -19.77
N ALA A 24 -17.49 7.19 -19.15
CA ALA A 24 -17.57 7.45 -17.72
C ALA A 24 -17.15 6.21 -16.91
N GLU A 25 -17.62 5.02 -17.31
CA GLU A 25 -17.21 3.75 -16.71
C GLU A 25 -15.71 3.48 -16.88
N ALA A 26 -15.17 3.64 -18.10
CA ALA A 26 -13.75 3.42 -18.36
C ALA A 26 -12.85 4.41 -17.58
N ALA A 27 -13.26 5.67 -17.51
CA ALA A 27 -12.57 6.70 -16.74
C ALA A 27 -12.62 6.42 -15.24
N PHE A 28 -13.77 5.96 -14.72
CA PHE A 28 -13.92 5.58 -13.32
C PHE A 28 -13.01 4.39 -12.97
N ILE A 29 -12.99 3.33 -13.78
CA ILE A 29 -12.11 2.17 -13.59
C ILE A 29 -10.64 2.61 -13.60
N LYS A 30 -10.24 3.44 -14.56
CA LYS A 30 -8.86 3.98 -14.62
C LYS A 30 -8.52 4.85 -13.41
N GLY A 31 -9.46 5.65 -12.93
CA GLY A 31 -9.33 6.44 -11.72
C GLY A 31 -9.18 5.56 -10.46
N ALA A 32 -9.99 4.51 -10.34
CA ALA A 32 -9.90 3.55 -9.25
C ALA A 32 -8.57 2.77 -9.28
N GLU A 33 -8.13 2.32 -10.46
CA GLU A 33 -6.81 1.69 -10.64
C GLU A 33 -5.67 2.65 -10.27
N TRP A 34 -5.77 3.93 -10.64
CA TRP A 34 -4.78 4.95 -10.27
C TRP A 34 -4.77 5.22 -8.77
N GLN A 35 -5.95 5.34 -8.15
CA GLN A 35 -6.09 5.60 -6.71
C GLN A 35 -5.64 4.41 -5.87
N ALA A 36 -5.91 3.18 -6.30
CA ALA A 36 -5.40 1.97 -5.64
C ALA A 36 -3.87 1.97 -5.59
N LYS A 37 -3.20 2.45 -6.65
CA LYS A 37 -1.73 2.61 -6.67
C LYS A 37 -1.21 3.70 -5.73
N GLN A 38 -2.06 4.59 -5.24
CA GLN A 38 -1.68 5.60 -4.23
C GLN A 38 -1.77 5.05 -2.81
N SER A 39 -2.50 3.95 -2.58
CA SER A 39 -2.54 3.31 -1.26
C SER A 39 -1.22 2.61 -1.00
N PRO A 40 -0.56 2.87 0.16
CA PRO A 40 0.63 2.11 0.53
C PRO A 40 0.28 0.67 0.94
N TRP A 41 -0.99 0.40 1.24
CA TRP A 41 -1.47 -0.91 1.66
C TRP A 41 -1.65 -1.86 0.48
N ILE A 42 -0.98 -3.00 0.57
CA ILE A 42 -1.05 -4.14 -0.33
C ILE A 42 -1.97 -5.18 0.30
N SER A 43 -2.95 -5.68 -0.47
CA SER A 43 -3.84 -6.72 0.05
C SER A 43 -3.10 -8.05 0.18
N VAL A 44 -3.27 -8.74 1.30
CA VAL A 44 -2.76 -10.11 1.50
C VAL A 44 -3.29 -11.08 0.44
N LYS A 45 -4.49 -10.80 -0.12
CA LYS A 45 -5.08 -11.61 -1.20
C LYS A 45 -4.42 -11.39 -2.56
N GLU A 46 -3.82 -10.22 -2.76
CA GLU A 46 -3.14 -9.87 -4.01
C GLU A 46 -1.69 -10.32 -3.96
N GLN A 47 -1.01 -10.05 -2.84
CA GLN A 47 0.41 -10.34 -2.68
C GLN A 47 0.79 -10.47 -1.20
N LEU A 48 1.62 -11.47 -0.91
CA LEU A 48 2.31 -11.61 0.37
C LEU A 48 3.60 -10.78 0.38
N PRO A 49 4.01 -10.24 1.54
CA PRO A 49 5.30 -9.56 1.70
C PRO A 49 6.48 -10.53 1.49
N GLU A 50 7.67 -9.98 1.32
CA GLU A 50 8.88 -10.79 1.31
C GLU A 50 9.13 -11.42 2.70
N GLU A 51 9.73 -12.61 2.69
CA GLU A 51 10.01 -13.36 3.90
C GLU A 51 11.01 -12.61 4.79
N ASN A 52 10.68 -12.46 6.08
CA ASN A 52 11.47 -11.76 7.10
C ASN A 52 11.62 -10.24 6.86
N GLU A 53 10.81 -9.64 5.99
CA GLU A 53 10.78 -8.18 5.82
C GLU A 53 10.13 -7.49 7.03
N ASN A 54 10.65 -6.32 7.41
CA ASN A 54 10.06 -5.49 8.45
C ASN A 54 8.95 -4.62 7.87
N ILE A 55 7.71 -4.93 8.21
CA ILE A 55 6.50 -4.37 7.58
C ILE A 55 5.51 -3.84 8.62
N ILE A 56 4.51 -3.10 8.15
CA ILE A 56 3.32 -2.78 8.91
C ILE A 56 2.17 -3.69 8.45
N ILE A 57 1.48 -4.33 9.40
CA ILE A 57 0.42 -5.30 9.16
C ILE A 57 -0.90 -4.72 9.66
N MET A 58 -1.94 -4.77 8.83
CA MET A 58 -3.32 -4.45 9.19
C MET A 58 -4.15 -5.72 9.31
N CYS A 59 -4.83 -5.88 10.44
CA CYS A 59 -5.76 -6.97 10.68
C CYS A 59 -7.21 -6.54 10.41
N LYS A 60 -8.07 -7.51 10.10
CA LYS A 60 -9.50 -7.31 9.77
C LYS A 60 -10.29 -6.49 10.79
N HIS A 61 -9.94 -6.59 12.06
CA HIS A 61 -10.58 -5.86 13.15
C HIS A 61 -9.97 -4.46 13.39
N GLY A 62 -9.09 -3.99 12.51
CA GLY A 62 -8.48 -2.65 12.54
C GLY A 62 -7.20 -2.55 13.38
N ALA A 63 -6.74 -3.65 14.00
CA ALA A 63 -5.48 -3.65 14.72
C ALA A 63 -4.30 -3.55 13.73
N ILE A 64 -3.33 -2.69 14.05
CA ILE A 64 -2.15 -2.43 13.21
C ILE A 64 -0.89 -2.73 14.03
N PHE A 65 0.03 -3.49 13.44
CA PHE A 65 1.28 -3.91 14.09
C PHE A 65 2.47 -3.62 13.20
N ASN A 66 3.62 -3.36 13.82
CA ASN A 66 4.89 -3.68 13.19
C ASN A 66 5.09 -5.21 13.26
N GLY A 67 5.63 -5.81 12.21
CA GLY A 67 5.76 -7.25 12.16
C GLY A 67 6.52 -7.77 10.96
N THR A 68 6.44 -9.08 10.76
CA THR A 68 7.01 -9.77 9.60
C THR A 68 6.17 -10.98 9.21
N TYR A 69 6.35 -11.45 7.99
CA TYR A 69 5.82 -12.71 7.51
C TYR A 69 6.98 -13.68 7.32
N CYS A 70 6.91 -14.84 7.96
CA CYS A 70 7.96 -15.83 7.91
C CYS A 70 7.38 -17.25 7.91
N ASN A 71 7.76 -18.07 6.94
CA ASN A 71 7.37 -19.48 6.82
C ASN A 71 5.85 -19.72 6.91
N GLY A 72 5.04 -18.87 6.26
CA GLY A 72 3.59 -19.01 6.31
C GLY A 72 2.92 -18.46 7.56
N VAL A 73 3.68 -17.85 8.46
CA VAL A 73 3.19 -17.33 9.74
C VAL A 73 3.40 -15.82 9.80
N TRP A 74 2.35 -15.11 10.22
CA TRP A 74 2.43 -13.69 10.51
C TRP A 74 2.86 -13.47 11.94
N PHE A 75 3.86 -12.62 12.13
CA PHE A 75 4.37 -12.25 13.43
C PHE A 75 4.13 -10.78 13.70
N CYS A 76 3.66 -10.46 14.91
CA CYS A 76 3.71 -9.11 15.43
C CYS A 76 4.91 -8.95 16.36
N MET A 77 5.45 -7.75 16.31
CA MET A 77 6.54 -7.31 17.17
C MET A 77 5.96 -6.59 18.39
N ASP A 78 6.21 -7.12 19.59
CA ASP A 78 5.91 -6.43 20.85
C ASP A 78 7.21 -5.78 21.36
N GLY A 79 7.43 -4.55 20.88
CA GLY A 79 8.66 -3.78 21.07
C GLY A 79 9.61 -3.84 19.88
N TYR A 80 9.89 -2.67 19.29
CA TYR A 80 10.96 -2.47 18.31
C TYR A 80 12.19 -1.94 19.04
N ILE A 81 13.27 -2.71 19.11
CA ILE A 81 14.59 -2.19 19.49
C ILE A 81 15.41 -2.09 18.21
N ASN A 82 15.53 -0.87 17.68
CA ASN A 82 16.54 -0.58 16.66
C ASN A 82 17.92 -0.56 17.32
N ASP A 83 18.48 -1.75 17.58
CA ASP A 83 19.85 -1.86 18.08
C ASP A 83 20.82 -1.67 16.91
N VAL A 84 21.13 -0.41 16.60
CA VAL A 84 22.13 0.02 15.61
C VAL A 84 23.55 -0.45 15.93
N TYR A 85 23.77 -1.14 17.06
CA TYR A 85 25.07 -1.70 17.43
C TYR A 85 25.35 -3.06 16.77
N LYS A 86 24.33 -3.72 16.19
CA LYS A 86 24.49 -4.94 15.41
C LYS A 86 24.02 -4.68 13.98
N ASP A 87 24.74 -5.22 12.99
CA ASP A 87 24.38 -5.14 11.56
C ASP A 87 23.05 -5.85 11.21
N SER A 88 22.23 -6.20 12.20
CA SER A 88 20.95 -6.87 12.04
C SER A 88 20.00 -6.48 13.19
N PRO A 89 18.72 -6.20 12.90
CA PRO A 89 17.73 -5.83 13.91
C PRO A 89 17.56 -6.94 14.95
N ILE A 90 17.55 -6.56 16.24
CA ILE A 90 17.27 -7.49 17.36
C ILE A 90 15.84 -7.27 17.83
N TYR A 91 15.02 -8.29 17.65
CA TYR A 91 13.63 -8.31 18.09
C TYR A 91 13.55 -8.77 19.55
N SER A 92 13.11 -7.89 20.47
CA SER A 92 13.05 -8.18 21.91
C SER A 92 11.95 -9.18 22.27
N SER A 93 10.87 -9.21 21.49
CA SER A 93 9.86 -10.26 21.53
C SER A 93 9.08 -10.30 20.21
N MET A 94 8.90 -11.50 19.67
CA MET A 94 8.13 -11.74 18.45
C MET A 94 7.10 -12.82 18.77
N SER A 95 5.83 -12.52 18.50
CA SER A 95 4.72 -13.46 18.73
C SER A 95 3.95 -13.64 17.44
N SER A 96 3.44 -14.85 17.19
CA SER A 96 2.53 -15.06 16.08
C SER A 96 1.25 -14.24 16.29
N ILE A 97 0.77 -13.59 15.24
CA ILE A 97 -0.53 -12.92 15.28
C ILE A 97 -1.61 -13.97 15.58
N PRO A 98 -2.47 -13.77 16.59
CA PRO A 98 -3.53 -14.72 16.91
C PRO A 98 -4.44 -14.98 15.69
N PRO A 99 -4.93 -16.21 15.46
CA PRO A 99 -5.78 -16.51 14.30
C PRO A 99 -7.06 -15.64 14.19
N LEU A 100 -7.58 -15.16 15.32
CA LEU A 100 -8.72 -14.25 15.37
C LEU A 100 -8.41 -12.85 14.79
N TRP A 101 -7.12 -12.50 14.69
CA TRP A 101 -6.64 -11.23 14.17
C TRP A 101 -6.12 -11.43 12.74
N GLU A 102 -6.99 -11.93 11.87
CA GLU A 102 -6.72 -12.19 10.44
C GLU A 102 -6.05 -10.99 9.76
N PRO A 103 -4.79 -11.10 9.30
CA PRO A 103 -4.13 -10.07 8.50
C PRO A 103 -4.83 -9.92 7.15
N VAL A 104 -5.15 -8.68 6.76
CA VAL A 104 -5.89 -8.36 5.52
C VAL A 104 -5.09 -7.50 4.56
N ALA A 105 -4.16 -6.70 5.08
CA ALA A 105 -3.28 -5.86 4.27
C ALA A 105 -1.94 -5.65 4.99
N TRP A 106 -0.92 -5.29 4.23
CA TRP A 106 0.38 -4.91 4.75
C TRP A 106 0.97 -3.75 3.95
N MET A 107 1.97 -3.08 4.47
CA MET A 107 2.76 -2.10 3.72
C MET A 107 4.22 -2.13 4.17
N PRO A 108 5.18 -1.82 3.28
CA PRO A 108 6.56 -1.58 3.69
C PRO A 108 6.61 -0.37 4.63
N ILE A 109 7.59 -0.37 5.54
CA ILE A 109 7.83 0.79 6.39
C ILE A 109 8.49 1.87 5.52
N PRO A 110 7.87 3.05 5.35
CA PRO A 110 8.47 4.11 4.55
C PRO A 110 9.75 4.60 5.22
N SER A 111 10.76 4.86 4.40
CA SER A 111 11.99 5.50 4.85
C SER A 111 11.71 6.94 5.30
N PHE A 112 12.63 7.49 6.10
CA PHE A 112 12.52 8.88 6.54
C PHE A 112 12.52 9.86 5.36
N ASP A 113 13.32 9.59 4.32
CA ASP A 113 13.40 10.44 3.12
C ASP A 113 12.09 10.40 2.31
N GLU A 114 11.45 9.23 2.19
CA GLU A 114 10.13 9.12 1.54
C GLU A 114 9.06 9.89 2.33
N ILE A 115 9.08 9.79 3.66
CA ILE A 115 8.19 10.58 4.52
C ILE A 115 8.43 12.08 4.30
N LEU A 116 9.70 12.51 4.21
CA LEU A 116 10.05 13.91 4.02
C LEU A 116 9.58 14.44 2.66
N GLU A 117 9.82 13.69 1.58
CA GLU A 117 9.42 14.10 0.24
C GLU A 117 7.89 14.15 0.11
N ALA A 118 7.17 13.18 0.68
CA ALA A 118 5.71 13.19 0.72
C ALA A 118 5.12 14.39 1.48
N ASN A 119 5.87 14.99 2.42
CA ASN A 119 5.44 16.11 3.26
C ASN A 119 6.14 17.45 2.93
N LYS A 120 6.80 17.54 1.77
CA LYS A 120 7.60 18.70 1.37
C LYS A 120 6.81 19.99 1.26
N ASP A 121 5.52 19.93 0.92
CA ASP A 121 4.65 21.09 0.86
C ASP A 121 4.35 21.66 2.27
N VAL A 122 4.15 20.78 3.26
CA VAL A 122 3.95 21.17 4.66
C VAL A 122 5.18 21.91 5.18
N LEU A 123 6.38 21.39 4.91
CA LEU A 123 7.64 22.02 5.31
C LEU A 123 7.81 23.43 4.74
N LYS A 124 7.31 23.69 3.53
CA LYS A 124 7.31 25.02 2.91
C LYS A 124 6.30 25.99 3.52
N ARG A 125 5.27 25.50 4.22
CA ARG A 125 4.25 26.36 4.87
C ARG A 125 4.64 26.78 6.29
N ILE A 126 5.56 26.05 6.91
CA ILE A 126 6.02 26.30 8.29
C ILE A 126 7.36 27.05 8.37
N ASN A 127 8.00 27.30 7.23
CA ASN A 127 9.21 28.12 7.06
C ASN A 127 8.87 29.47 6.46
#